data_AF-A0A7S4W1F6-F1
#
_entry.id   AF-A0A7S4W1F6-F1
#
_cell.length_a   1.000
_cell.length_b   1.000
_cell.length_c   1.000
_cell.angle_alpha   90.00
_cell.angle_beta   90.00
_cell.angle_gamma   90.00
#
_symmetry.space_group_name_H-M   'P 1'
#
loop_
_entity.id
_entity.type
_entity.pdbx_description
1 polymer ?
#
loop_
_entity_poly.entity_id
_entity_poly.type
_entity_poly.pdbx_seq_one_letter_code
_entity_poly.pdbx_strand_id
1 'polypeptide(L)'
;MSDSLQLKKVTLYKNNLAFFEHANSLDDVKDGKLSSKDKCNSYALDVPMETKDLIVDTLSVTANDGRHCTVNFDSCDTGKNDEDALHERESMRSKVYDFDIGSGRGMGDFLASCVGSRFRIKVEKKGDGVSSGVDLDTIEGLILTVEHKDVVIENSNQVASNVWSVVHMLDTNACTMRKVNLEDIVDIEILDQYIQEQLMKKLSQTMTRKMPKKKATGRTRISITASDSSSSFIGNNEICVSYVDKAASWECTYRM
;
A
#
# COMPACT_ATOMS: atom_id res chain seq x y z
N MET A 1 11.64 -24.94 -2.54
CA MET A 1 12.52 -24.57 -1.41
C MET A 1 13.76 -23.94 -2.02
N SER A 2 14.12 -22.72 -1.63
CA SER A 2 15.31 -22.06 -2.14
C SER A 2 16.53 -22.47 -1.32
N ASP A 3 17.65 -22.75 -1.98
CA ASP A 3 18.89 -23.12 -1.30
C ASP A 3 19.61 -21.87 -0.77
N SER A 4 20.22 -21.97 0.41
CA SER A 4 21.00 -20.88 0.99
C SER A 4 22.35 -20.74 0.27
N LEU A 5 22.76 -19.50 0.03
CA LEU A 5 24.04 -19.20 -0.61
C LEU A 5 25.22 -19.35 0.34
N GLN A 6 26.18 -20.20 -0.01
CA GLN A 6 27.36 -20.48 0.80
C GLN A 6 28.41 -19.39 0.62
N LEU A 7 28.94 -18.89 1.75
CA LEU A 7 29.98 -17.86 1.74
C LEU A 7 31.31 -18.46 1.27
N LYS A 8 31.87 -17.90 0.19
CA LYS A 8 33.13 -18.32 -0.42
C LYS A 8 34.30 -17.46 0.03
N LYS A 9 34.11 -16.14 0.07
CA LYS A 9 35.19 -15.18 0.35
C LYS A 9 34.66 -13.91 1.00
N VAL A 10 35.47 -13.36 1.92
CA VAL A 10 35.26 -12.03 2.50
C VAL A 10 36.54 -11.22 2.34
N THR A 11 36.42 -10.01 1.81
CA THR A 11 37.53 -9.05 1.70
C THR A 11 37.21 -7.80 2.51
N LEU A 12 38.01 -7.52 3.53
CA LEU A 12 37.81 -6.37 4.42
C LEU A 12 38.49 -5.12 3.85
N TYR A 13 37.80 -3.98 3.89
CA TYR A 13 38.33 -2.67 3.52
C TYR A 13 38.58 -1.81 4.76
N LYS A 14 39.46 -0.82 4.62
CA LYS A 14 39.87 0.09 5.71
C LYS A 14 38.75 1.04 6.18
N ASN A 15 37.64 1.13 5.46
CA ASN A 15 36.53 2.05 5.70
C ASN A 15 35.31 1.39 6.36
N ASN A 16 35.52 0.34 7.17
CA ASN A 16 34.46 -0.45 7.80
C ASN A 16 33.46 -1.05 6.78
N LEU A 17 33.92 -1.33 5.56
CA LEU A 17 33.17 -2.09 4.57
C LEU A 17 33.86 -3.42 4.32
N ALA A 18 33.08 -4.41 3.90
CA ALA A 18 33.56 -5.70 3.48
C ALA A 18 32.86 -6.12 2.19
N PHE A 19 33.63 -6.72 1.28
CA PHE A 19 33.11 -7.40 0.10
C PHE A 19 32.86 -8.86 0.44
N PHE A 20 31.62 -9.31 0.26
CA PHE A 20 31.18 -10.67 0.48
C PHE A 20 30.94 -11.33 -0.87
N GLU A 21 31.44 -12.56 -1.01
CA GLU A 21 31.26 -13.38 -2.20
C GLU A 21 30.72 -14.74 -1.78
N HIS A 22 29.61 -15.14 -2.38
CA HIS A 22 28.95 -16.42 -2.19
C HIS A 22 28.97 -17.20 -3.49
N ALA A 23 29.09 -18.53 -3.41
CA ALA A 23 28.97 -19.39 -4.57
C ALA A 23 28.31 -20.73 -4.24
N ASN A 24 27.43 -21.18 -5.13
CA ASN A 24 26.83 -22.51 -5.08
C ASN A 24 26.97 -23.20 -6.44
N SER A 25 27.06 -24.53 -6.42
CA SER A 25 26.95 -25.32 -7.65
C SER A 25 25.53 -25.22 -8.23
N LEU A 26 25.44 -25.05 -9.55
CA LEU A 26 24.22 -25.11 -10.34
C LEU A 26 23.89 -26.55 -10.79
N ASP A 27 24.85 -27.47 -10.65
CA ASP A 27 24.70 -28.87 -11.03
C ASP A 27 23.96 -29.65 -9.93
N ASP A 28 22.72 -30.03 -10.21
CA ASP A 28 21.86 -30.82 -9.32
C ASP A 28 22.26 -32.31 -9.39
N VAL A 29 23.51 -32.65 -9.02
CA VAL A 29 23.94 -34.05 -8.88
C VAL A 29 23.58 -34.54 -7.48
N LYS A 30 22.29 -34.79 -7.26
CA LYS A 30 21.84 -35.70 -6.20
C LYS A 30 21.53 -37.05 -6.85
N ASP A 31 22.37 -38.04 -6.58
CA ASP A 31 22.16 -39.47 -6.88
C ASP A 31 21.99 -39.86 -8.37
N GLY A 32 22.92 -39.48 -9.24
CA GLY A 32 23.18 -40.18 -10.51
C GLY A 32 22.02 -40.26 -11.51
N LYS A 33 20.93 -39.51 -11.32
CA LYS A 33 19.83 -39.34 -12.27
C LYS A 33 19.72 -37.86 -12.63
N LEU A 34 19.91 -37.54 -13.90
CA LEU A 34 19.53 -36.24 -14.45
C LEU A 34 18.02 -36.06 -14.20
N SER A 35 17.68 -35.19 -13.24
CA SER A 35 16.30 -34.78 -13.04
C SER A 35 15.84 -34.03 -14.28
N SER A 36 14.81 -34.58 -14.92
CA SER A 36 14.13 -34.05 -16.10
C SER A 36 13.68 -32.59 -15.96
N LYS A 37 13.82 -31.87 -17.08
CA LYS A 37 13.16 -30.64 -17.58
C LYS A 37 12.33 -29.80 -16.57
N ASP A 38 12.63 -28.50 -16.55
CA ASP A 38 11.91 -27.41 -15.85
C ASP A 38 12.21 -27.24 -14.36
N LYS A 39 13.47 -27.35 -13.95
CA LYS A 39 13.90 -26.90 -12.62
C LYS A 39 14.57 -25.53 -12.71
N CYS A 40 13.88 -24.51 -12.21
CA CYS A 40 14.49 -23.22 -11.94
C CYS A 40 15.28 -23.33 -10.62
N ASN A 41 16.59 -23.14 -10.66
CA ASN A 41 17.41 -23.15 -9.44
C ASN A 41 17.18 -21.82 -8.70
N SER A 42 16.61 -21.91 -7.50
CA SER A 42 16.27 -20.77 -6.66
C SER A 42 17.16 -20.73 -5.43
N TYR A 43 17.77 -19.58 -5.18
CA TYR A 43 18.71 -19.31 -4.11
C TYR A 43 18.21 -18.15 -3.24
N ALA A 44 18.61 -18.15 -1.97
CA ALA A 44 18.23 -17.12 -1.02
C ALA A 44 19.45 -16.52 -0.30
N LEU A 45 19.44 -15.19 -0.18
CA LEU A 45 20.41 -14.41 0.60
C LEU A 45 19.67 -13.62 1.69
N ASP A 46 19.94 -13.95 2.96
CA ASP A 46 19.34 -13.25 4.09
C ASP A 46 20.22 -12.06 4.50
N VAL A 47 19.71 -10.83 4.40
CA VAL A 47 20.46 -9.59 4.63
C VAL A 47 19.82 -8.73 5.73
N PRO A 48 20.60 -7.96 6.52
CA PRO A 48 20.05 -7.00 7.47
C PRO A 48 19.28 -5.87 6.76
N MET A 49 18.12 -5.47 7.29
CA MET A 49 17.32 -4.40 6.68
C MET A 49 17.97 -3.02 6.81
N GLU A 50 18.84 -2.84 7.80
CA GLU A 50 19.62 -1.61 8.02
C GLU A 50 20.63 -1.33 6.90
N THR A 51 21.11 -2.38 6.23
CA THR A 51 22.11 -2.29 5.16
C THR A 51 21.57 -2.79 3.82
N LYS A 52 20.25 -3.07 3.71
CA LYS A 52 19.60 -3.55 2.48
C LYS A 52 19.93 -2.66 1.29
N ASP A 53 19.77 -1.34 1.43
CA ASP A 53 19.95 -0.41 0.31
C ASP A 53 21.38 -0.48 -0.26
N LEU A 54 22.39 -0.49 0.62
CA LEU A 54 23.79 -0.65 0.22
C LEU A 54 24.04 -1.98 -0.48
N ILE A 55 23.44 -3.05 0.03
CA ILE A 55 23.58 -4.39 -0.54
C ILE A 55 22.91 -4.46 -1.91
N VAL A 56 21.70 -3.91 -2.06
CA VAL A 56 20.96 -3.86 -3.33
C VAL A 56 21.74 -3.08 -4.38
N ASP A 57 22.31 -1.92 -4.01
CA ASP A 57 23.08 -1.06 -4.90
C ASP A 57 24.40 -1.71 -5.38
N THR A 58 24.94 -2.65 -4.59
CA THR A 58 26.24 -3.30 -4.86
C THR A 58 26.12 -4.77 -5.22
N LEU A 59 24.90 -5.32 -5.28
CA LEU A 59 24.68 -6.73 -5.57
C LEU A 59 25.02 -7.02 -7.03
N SER A 60 25.91 -7.99 -7.23
CA SER A 60 26.24 -8.56 -8.52
C SER A 60 25.99 -10.06 -8.50
N VAL A 61 25.24 -10.55 -9.48
CA VAL A 61 24.94 -11.98 -9.66
C VAL A 61 25.46 -12.41 -11.03
N THR A 62 26.28 -13.45 -11.05
CA THR A 62 26.85 -14.01 -12.27
C THR A 62 26.75 -15.53 -12.24
N ALA A 63 26.27 -16.13 -13.32
CA ALA A 63 26.33 -17.57 -13.55
C ALA A 63 27.43 -17.86 -14.59
N ASN A 64 28.35 -18.76 -14.27
CA ASN A 64 29.52 -19.04 -15.13
C ASN A 64 29.16 -19.69 -16.47
N ASP A 65 27.95 -20.25 -16.58
CA ASP A 65 27.40 -20.90 -17.78
C ASP A 65 26.61 -19.95 -18.68
N GLY A 66 26.53 -18.66 -18.33
CA GLY A 66 25.80 -17.65 -19.09
C GLY A 66 24.28 -17.70 -18.91
N ARG A 67 23.76 -18.44 -17.92
CA ARG A 67 22.32 -18.44 -17.59
C ARG A 67 21.82 -17.06 -17.21
N HIS A 68 20.58 -16.77 -17.57
CA HIS A 68 19.89 -15.57 -17.09
C HIS A 68 19.53 -15.70 -15.61
N CYS A 69 19.95 -14.74 -14.81
CA CYS A 69 19.59 -14.64 -13.39
C CYS A 69 18.55 -13.54 -13.19
N THR A 70 17.47 -13.87 -12.47
CA THR A 70 16.48 -12.91 -12.00
C THR A 70 16.66 -12.71 -10.51
N VAL A 71 16.79 -11.45 -10.08
CA VAL A 71 16.90 -11.09 -8.65
C VAL A 71 15.61 -10.42 -8.21
N ASN A 72 15.04 -10.92 -7.12
CA ASN A 72 13.92 -10.30 -6.44
C ASN A 72 14.36 -9.79 -5.06
N PHE A 73 14.40 -8.47 -4.94
CA PHE A 73 14.85 -7.75 -3.73
C PHE A 73 13.75 -7.62 -2.66
N ASP A 74 12.51 -7.95 -3.00
CA ASP A 74 11.33 -7.76 -2.15
C ASP A 74 10.63 -9.10 -1.85
N SER A 75 11.38 -10.19 -1.87
CA SER A 75 10.88 -11.48 -1.39
C SER A 75 10.82 -11.45 0.13
N CYS A 76 9.74 -10.89 0.66
CA CYS A 76 9.42 -10.89 2.07
C CYS A 76 9.14 -12.33 2.52
N ASP A 77 10.19 -13.09 2.82
CA ASP A 77 10.04 -14.28 3.65
C ASP A 77 9.78 -13.79 5.07
N THR A 78 8.56 -14.09 5.49
CA THR A 78 7.84 -13.64 6.67
C THR A 78 8.57 -14.04 7.95
N GLY A 79 9.53 -13.21 8.36
CA GLY A 79 10.26 -13.38 9.62
C GLY A 79 9.82 -12.46 10.74
N LYS A 80 9.02 -11.40 10.49
CA LYS A 80 8.60 -10.46 11.54
C LYS A 80 7.20 -9.90 11.27
N ASN A 81 6.34 -10.12 12.28
CA ASN A 81 5.01 -9.59 12.55
C ASN A 81 3.89 -10.10 11.61
N ASP A 82 3.29 -11.22 12.00
CA ASP A 82 2.01 -11.71 11.47
C ASP A 82 0.93 -10.62 11.39
N GLU A 83 1.02 -9.55 12.19
CA GLU A 83 0.02 -8.47 12.21
C GLU A 83 0.06 -7.57 10.96
N ASP A 84 1.23 -7.33 10.35
CA ASP A 84 1.34 -6.47 9.16
C ASP A 84 0.96 -7.21 7.87
N ALA A 85 1.27 -8.51 7.78
CA ALA A 85 0.89 -9.36 6.66
C ALA A 85 -0.60 -9.76 6.71
N LEU A 86 -1.17 -9.89 7.91
CA LEU A 86 -2.63 -9.94 8.10
C LEU A 86 -3.26 -8.63 7.65
N HIS A 87 -2.67 -7.48 7.96
CA HIS A 87 -3.20 -6.18 7.52
C HIS A 87 -3.25 -5.99 6.00
N GLU A 88 -2.24 -6.45 5.25
CA GLU A 88 -2.26 -6.41 3.78
C GLU A 88 -3.20 -7.45 3.16
N ARG A 89 -3.28 -8.68 3.73
CA ARG A 89 -4.22 -9.72 3.26
C ARG A 89 -5.68 -9.41 3.64
N GLU A 90 -5.93 -8.77 4.78
CA GLU A 90 -7.24 -8.26 5.18
C GLU A 90 -7.62 -6.99 4.44
N SER A 91 -6.64 -6.17 4.04
CA SER A 91 -6.87 -5.02 3.15
C SER A 91 -7.34 -5.46 1.75
N MET A 92 -7.02 -6.67 1.29
CA MET A 92 -7.61 -7.24 0.07
C MET A 92 -8.99 -7.88 0.31
N ARG A 93 -9.30 -8.35 1.54
CA ARG A 93 -10.55 -9.04 1.86
C ARG A 93 -11.68 -8.11 2.33
N SER A 94 -11.37 -6.92 2.84
CA SER A 94 -12.37 -5.90 3.17
C SER A 94 -12.20 -4.72 2.22
N LYS A 95 -12.91 -4.75 1.08
CA LYS A 95 -13.07 -3.55 0.25
C LYS A 95 -13.81 -2.52 1.09
N VAL A 96 -13.06 -1.63 1.73
CA VAL A 96 -13.63 -0.49 2.45
C VAL A 96 -14.31 0.40 1.42
N TYR A 97 -15.52 0.86 1.76
CA TYR A 97 -16.26 1.76 0.89
C TYR A 97 -15.44 3.02 0.59
N ASP A 98 -15.41 3.43 -0.67
CA ASP A 98 -14.60 4.55 -1.12
C ASP A 98 -15.39 5.86 -1.03
N PHE A 99 -15.37 6.48 0.14
CA PHE A 99 -15.94 7.81 0.34
C PHE A 99 -15.02 8.87 -0.26
N ASP A 100 -15.59 9.80 -1.03
CA ASP A 100 -14.88 10.99 -1.50
C ASP A 100 -14.74 12.00 -0.36
N ILE A 101 -13.71 11.81 0.48
CA ILE A 101 -13.39 12.65 1.64
C ILE A 101 -11.92 13.07 1.63
N GLY A 102 -11.61 14.29 2.09
CA GLY A 102 -10.24 14.77 2.23
C GLY A 102 -10.03 16.20 1.76
N SER A 103 -8.76 16.58 1.58
CA SER A 103 -8.39 17.92 1.14
C SER A 103 -8.93 18.22 -0.27
N GLY A 104 -9.69 19.30 -0.41
CA GLY A 104 -10.28 19.71 -1.69
C GLY A 104 -11.58 18.99 -2.05
N ARG A 105 -12.12 18.13 -1.17
CA ARG A 105 -13.44 17.51 -1.30
C ARG A 105 -14.39 18.15 -0.29
N GLY A 106 -15.58 18.53 -0.73
CA GLY A 106 -16.60 19.16 0.09
C GLY A 106 -17.68 18.19 0.56
N MET A 107 -18.69 18.73 1.25
CA MET A 107 -19.87 17.97 1.69
C MET A 107 -20.62 17.33 0.51
N GLY A 108 -20.70 18.02 -0.63
CA GLY A 108 -21.35 17.51 -1.83
C GLY A 108 -20.69 16.24 -2.39
N ASP A 109 -19.36 16.17 -2.38
CA ASP A 109 -18.62 14.97 -2.82
C ASP A 109 -18.94 13.78 -1.90
N PHE A 110 -18.96 14.01 -0.58
CA PHE A 110 -19.30 12.99 0.39
C PHE A 110 -20.74 12.47 0.19
N LEU A 111 -21.72 13.36 0.07
CA LEU A 111 -23.12 12.97 -0.13
C LEU A 111 -23.35 12.29 -1.49
N ALA A 112 -22.63 12.70 -2.54
CA ALA A 112 -22.65 12.03 -3.84
C ALA A 112 -22.12 10.60 -3.74
N SER A 113 -21.10 10.36 -2.90
CA SER A 113 -20.63 9.01 -2.59
C SER A 113 -21.61 8.20 -1.73
N CYS A 114 -22.69 8.80 -1.20
CA CYS A 114 -23.68 8.12 -0.36
C CYS A 114 -25.07 8.04 -1.01
N VAL A 115 -25.14 8.14 -2.34
CA VAL A 115 -26.40 7.96 -3.08
C VAL A 115 -27.00 6.57 -2.78
N GLY A 116 -28.29 6.56 -2.46
CA GLY A 116 -29.04 5.37 -2.06
C GLY A 116 -29.02 5.07 -0.56
N SER A 117 -28.24 5.80 0.23
CA SER A 117 -28.17 5.61 1.69
C SER A 117 -29.15 6.52 2.43
N ARG A 118 -29.56 6.09 3.64
CA ARG A 118 -30.56 6.80 4.47
C ARG A 118 -29.89 7.81 5.40
N PHE A 119 -30.41 9.03 5.38
CA PHE A 119 -29.92 10.16 6.14
C PHE A 119 -31.06 10.93 6.79
N ARG A 120 -30.73 11.62 7.89
CA ARG A 120 -31.53 12.68 8.48
C ARG A 120 -30.76 13.99 8.36
N ILE A 121 -31.35 14.98 7.70
CA ILE A 121 -30.76 16.29 7.45
C ILE A 121 -31.60 17.36 8.17
N LYS A 122 -30.94 18.25 8.91
CA LYS A 122 -31.58 19.45 9.47
C LYS A 122 -31.23 20.64 8.59
N VAL A 123 -32.26 21.34 8.15
CA VAL A 123 -32.18 22.49 7.24
C VAL A 123 -32.68 23.73 7.98
N GLU A 124 -31.97 24.84 7.84
CA GLU A 124 -32.42 26.12 8.37
C GLU A 124 -33.59 26.64 7.54
N LYS A 125 -34.77 26.84 8.15
CA LYS A 125 -35.85 27.55 7.47
C LYS A 125 -35.52 29.04 7.48
N LYS A 126 -35.33 29.61 6.30
CA LYS A 126 -35.42 31.06 6.11
C LYS A 126 -36.88 31.48 6.33
N GLY A 127 -37.22 31.78 7.58
CA GLY A 127 -38.52 32.32 7.94
C GLY A 127 -38.67 33.76 7.47
N ASP A 128 -39.90 34.14 7.10
CA ASP A 128 -40.31 35.53 6.89
C ASP A 128 -40.24 36.29 8.24
N GLY A 129 -39.05 36.71 8.63
CA GLY A 129 -38.76 37.92 9.41
C GLY A 129 -39.32 38.12 10.84
N VAL A 130 -40.05 37.20 11.49
CA VAL A 130 -40.81 37.57 12.72
C VAL A 130 -40.54 36.73 13.99
N SER A 131 -39.69 35.72 13.98
CA SER A 131 -39.37 34.98 15.22
C SER A 131 -37.88 34.69 15.39
N SER A 132 -37.29 35.24 16.46
CA SER A 132 -35.90 34.98 16.92
C SER A 132 -35.68 33.55 17.45
N GLY A 133 -36.21 32.55 16.76
CA GLY A 133 -35.91 31.14 16.95
C GLY A 133 -35.47 30.57 15.61
N VAL A 134 -34.33 29.87 15.58
CA VAL A 134 -33.89 29.13 14.39
C VAL A 134 -34.84 27.94 14.24
N ASP A 135 -35.89 28.09 13.44
CA ASP A 135 -36.78 26.99 13.09
C ASP A 135 -36.03 26.06 12.13
N LEU A 136 -35.68 24.88 12.62
CA LEU A 136 -35.01 23.85 11.82
C LEU A 136 -36.06 22.88 11.25
N ASP A 137 -36.05 22.70 9.93
CA ASP A 137 -36.79 21.60 9.30
C ASP A 137 -35.93 20.33 9.35
N THR A 138 -36.53 19.21 9.74
CA THR A 138 -35.85 17.91 9.71
C THR A 138 -36.41 17.05 8.60
N ILE A 139 -35.51 16.52 7.77
CA ILE A 139 -35.83 15.70 6.61
C ILE A 139 -35.16 14.35 6.81
N GLU A 140 -35.95 13.28 6.77
CA GLU A 140 -35.43 11.92 6.84
C GLU A 140 -35.76 11.16 5.56
N GLY A 141 -34.75 10.58 4.92
CA GLY A 141 -34.94 9.98 3.63
C GLY A 141 -33.70 9.36 3.02
N LEU A 142 -33.82 8.95 1.76
CA LEU A 142 -32.75 8.38 0.96
C LEU A 142 -32.16 9.46 0.05
N ILE A 143 -30.84 9.52 -0.09
CA ILE A 143 -30.20 10.40 -1.07
C ILE A 143 -30.44 9.81 -2.46
N LEU A 144 -30.98 10.59 -3.38
CA LEU A 144 -31.19 10.18 -4.78
C LEU A 144 -30.03 10.65 -5.65
N THR A 145 -29.73 11.94 -5.62
CA THR A 145 -28.70 12.58 -6.44
C THR A 145 -28.19 13.85 -5.74
N VAL A 146 -27.00 14.29 -6.13
CA VAL A 146 -26.47 15.61 -5.79
C VAL A 146 -26.18 16.33 -7.11
N GLU A 147 -26.53 17.61 -7.21
CA GLU A 147 -26.36 18.42 -8.41
C GLU A 147 -25.28 19.48 -8.24
N HIS A 148 -24.60 19.77 -9.34
CA HIS A 148 -23.69 20.88 -9.45
C HIS A 148 -24.39 22.11 -10.03
N LYS A 149 -23.91 23.28 -9.64
CA LYS A 149 -24.28 24.58 -10.18
C LYS A 149 -23.03 25.28 -10.68
N ASP A 150 -23.10 25.81 -11.89
CA ASP A 150 -22.05 26.67 -12.42
C ASP A 150 -22.18 28.05 -11.79
N VAL A 151 -21.10 28.51 -11.16
CA VAL A 151 -21.05 29.84 -10.54
C VAL A 151 -20.10 30.70 -11.37
N VAL A 152 -20.58 31.85 -11.83
CA VAL A 152 -19.72 32.83 -12.48
C VAL A 152 -19.09 33.69 -11.38
N ILE A 153 -17.76 33.73 -11.29
CA ILE A 153 -17.09 34.66 -10.38
C ILE A 153 -17.23 36.06 -10.94
N GLU A 154 -17.82 36.96 -10.17
CA GLU A 154 -17.87 38.38 -10.49
C GLU A 154 -16.44 38.92 -10.71
N ASN A 155 -16.22 39.57 -11.86
CA ASN A 155 -14.94 40.09 -12.36
C ASN A 155 -13.97 39.12 -13.05
N SER A 156 -14.41 37.92 -13.44
CA SER A 156 -13.64 37.10 -14.39
C SER A 156 -14.52 36.54 -15.50
N ASN A 157 -14.01 36.53 -16.75
CA ASN A 157 -14.63 35.79 -17.87
C ASN A 157 -14.47 34.26 -17.71
N GLN A 158 -14.06 33.78 -16.53
CA GLN A 158 -13.91 32.38 -16.20
C GLN A 158 -15.11 31.94 -15.36
N VAL A 159 -15.85 30.95 -15.87
CA VAL A 159 -16.87 30.25 -15.09
C VAL A 159 -16.14 29.50 -13.98
N ALA A 160 -16.43 29.80 -12.72
CA ALA A 160 -15.89 29.01 -11.63
C ALA A 160 -16.66 27.71 -11.49
N SER A 161 -15.97 26.67 -11.95
CA SER A 161 -16.02 25.28 -11.53
C SER A 161 -17.26 24.85 -10.72
N ASN A 162 -18.29 24.36 -11.41
CA ASN A 162 -19.03 23.13 -11.07
C ASN A 162 -19.15 22.84 -9.55
N VAL A 163 -19.74 23.77 -8.78
CA VAL A 163 -19.83 23.66 -7.32
C VAL A 163 -21.06 22.85 -6.96
N TRP A 164 -20.93 21.89 -6.05
CA TRP A 164 -22.09 21.18 -5.50
C TRP A 164 -23.07 22.17 -4.86
N SER A 165 -24.34 22.12 -5.26
CA SER A 165 -25.35 23.10 -4.80
C SER A 165 -26.56 22.48 -4.15
N VAL A 166 -27.03 21.33 -4.64
CA VAL A 166 -28.33 20.78 -4.27
C VAL A 166 -28.24 19.28 -4.03
N VAL A 167 -28.94 18.79 -3.00
CA VAL A 167 -29.21 17.37 -2.76
C VAL A 167 -30.69 17.08 -3.01
N HIS A 168 -30.97 16.04 -3.79
CA HIS A 168 -32.31 15.50 -3.95
C HIS A 168 -32.49 14.29 -3.05
N MET A 169 -33.52 14.31 -2.21
CA MET A 169 -33.82 13.25 -1.28
C MET A 169 -35.22 12.71 -1.49
N LEU A 170 -35.40 11.40 -1.33
CA LEU A 170 -36.70 10.77 -1.18
C LEU A 170 -37.06 10.74 0.30
N ASP A 171 -38.00 11.58 0.73
CA ASP A 171 -38.54 11.56 2.08
C ASP A 171 -39.30 10.25 2.30
N THR A 172 -38.80 9.40 3.20
CA THR A 172 -39.39 8.08 3.42
C THR A 172 -40.70 8.13 4.19
N ASN A 173 -40.94 9.20 4.94
CA ASN A 173 -42.16 9.36 5.74
C ASN A 173 -43.30 9.90 4.88
N ALA A 174 -43.02 10.92 4.07
CA ALA A 174 -44.01 11.54 3.19
C ALA A 174 -44.10 10.87 1.81
N CYS A 175 -43.15 10.02 1.44
CA CYS A 175 -43.00 9.44 0.10
C CYS A 175 -42.97 10.53 -1.00
N THR A 176 -42.30 11.63 -0.71
CA THR A 176 -42.16 12.77 -1.64
C THR A 176 -40.68 13.07 -1.90
N MET A 177 -40.39 13.58 -3.09
CA MET A 177 -39.04 14.02 -3.42
C MET A 177 -38.84 15.46 -2.92
N ARG A 178 -37.82 15.69 -2.10
CA ARG A 178 -37.46 17.01 -1.58
C ARG A 178 -36.09 17.45 -2.10
N LYS A 179 -36.05 18.72 -2.53
CA LYS A 179 -34.84 19.40 -2.97
C LYS A 179 -34.29 20.21 -1.79
N VAL A 180 -33.03 20.00 -1.43
CA VAL A 180 -32.36 20.66 -0.31
C VAL A 180 -31.10 21.36 -0.83
N ASN A 181 -30.97 22.67 -0.60
CA ASN A 181 -29.73 23.35 -0.95
C ASN A 181 -28.66 23.02 0.11
N LEU A 182 -27.44 22.72 -0.34
CA LEU A 182 -26.33 22.39 0.54
C LEU A 182 -25.97 23.53 1.50
N GLU A 183 -26.18 24.78 1.10
CA GLU A 183 -25.91 25.98 1.91
C GLU A 183 -26.86 26.10 3.12
N ASP A 184 -28.06 25.53 3.03
CA ASP A 184 -29.07 25.62 4.07
C ASP A 184 -28.96 24.43 5.08
N ILE A 185 -28.05 23.48 4.84
CA ILE A 185 -27.85 22.30 5.71
C ILE A 185 -27.01 22.65 6.92
N VAL A 186 -27.55 22.39 8.10
CA VAL A 186 -26.87 22.64 9.39
C VAL A 186 -26.29 21.36 9.98
N ASP A 187 -27.02 20.24 9.86
CA ASP A 187 -26.67 18.98 10.50
C ASP A 187 -27.05 17.79 9.61
N ILE A 188 -26.22 16.76 9.63
CA ILE A 188 -26.39 15.54 8.85
C ILE A 188 -26.11 14.33 9.73
N GLU A 189 -27.09 13.47 9.86
CA GLU A 189 -27.01 12.21 10.58
C GLU A 189 -27.17 11.06 9.58
N ILE A 190 -26.13 10.22 9.48
CA ILE A 190 -26.19 8.96 8.71
C ILE A 190 -27.06 8.00 9.51
N LEU A 191 -28.12 7.44 8.94
CA LEU A 191 -28.98 6.46 9.62
C LEU A 191 -28.63 5.02 9.26
N ASP A 192 -27.89 4.82 8.17
CA ASP A 192 -27.44 3.51 7.72
C ASP A 192 -26.22 3.04 8.53
N GLN A 193 -26.41 2.02 9.37
CA GLN A 193 -25.36 1.44 10.20
C GLN A 193 -24.17 0.92 9.37
N TYR A 194 -24.43 0.30 8.22
CA TYR A 194 -23.36 -0.22 7.37
C TYR A 194 -22.48 0.92 6.85
N ILE A 195 -23.09 2.02 6.40
CA ILE A 195 -22.36 3.20 5.93
C ILE A 195 -21.58 3.86 7.06
N GLN A 196 -22.16 3.97 8.26
CA GLN A 196 -21.45 4.46 9.45
C GLN A 196 -20.19 3.64 9.73
N GLU A 197 -20.30 2.31 9.76
CA GLU A 197 -19.16 1.41 10.01
C GLU A 197 -18.09 1.53 8.93
N GLN A 198 -18.49 1.63 7.66
CA GLN A 198 -17.56 1.82 6.55
C GLN A 198 -16.84 3.17 6.62
N LEU A 199 -17.56 4.24 6.99
CA LEU A 199 -16.98 5.57 7.15
C LEU A 199 -15.94 5.58 8.27
N MET A 200 -16.27 4.96 9.42
CA MET A 200 -15.32 4.81 10.52
C MET A 200 -14.06 4.04 10.10
N LYS A 201 -14.21 2.95 9.33
CA LYS A 201 -13.08 2.18 8.77
C LYS A 201 -12.24 3.02 7.81
N LYS A 202 -12.85 3.80 6.94
CA LYS A 202 -12.14 4.67 5.98
C LYS A 202 -11.36 5.77 6.70
N LEU A 203 -11.95 6.40 7.71
CA LEU A 203 -11.31 7.44 8.50
C LEU A 203 -10.13 6.90 9.30
N SER A 204 -10.27 5.74 9.94
CA SER A 204 -9.18 5.11 10.69
C SER A 204 -8.01 4.72 9.77
N GLN A 205 -8.29 4.15 8.59
CA GLN A 205 -7.26 3.85 7.58
C GLN A 205 -6.55 5.11 7.07
N THR A 206 -7.29 6.21 6.88
CA THR A 206 -6.70 7.48 6.45
C THR A 206 -5.76 8.02 7.52
N MET A 207 -6.13 7.88 8.80
CA MET A 207 -5.29 8.28 9.93
C MET A 207 -4.04 7.42 10.03
N THR A 208 -4.14 6.09 9.94
CA THR A 208 -2.97 5.19 10.01
C THR A 208 -2.00 5.41 8.85
N ARG A 209 -2.50 5.71 7.64
CA ARG A 209 -1.66 6.09 6.49
C ARG A 209 -0.87 7.37 6.71
N LYS A 210 -1.44 8.33 7.44
CA LYS A 210 -0.78 9.61 7.77
C LYS A 210 0.20 9.50 8.94
N MET A 211 0.14 8.41 9.73
CA MET A 211 1.08 8.19 10.81
C MET A 211 2.46 7.80 10.26
N PRO A 212 3.55 8.33 10.82
CA PRO A 212 4.90 7.92 10.45
C PRO A 212 5.09 6.44 10.80
N LYS A 213 5.37 5.62 9.78
CA LYS A 213 5.65 4.20 10.00
C LYS A 213 7.01 4.04 10.69
N LYS A 214 7.09 3.18 11.70
CA LYS A 214 8.36 2.78 12.31
C LYS A 214 9.19 2.07 11.22
N LYS A 215 10.48 2.42 11.08
CA LYS A 215 11.38 1.72 10.16
C LYS A 215 11.39 0.23 10.53
N ALA A 216 11.18 -0.64 9.55
CA ALA A 216 11.17 -2.08 9.80
C ALA A 216 12.56 -2.53 10.28
N THR A 217 12.60 -3.09 11.49
CA THR A 217 13.83 -3.59 12.13
C THR A 217 13.89 -5.11 11.97
N GLY A 218 14.71 -5.62 11.05
CA GLY A 218 14.69 -7.04 10.69
C GLY A 218 15.80 -7.50 9.75
N ARG A 219 15.72 -8.76 9.35
CA ARG A 219 16.42 -9.30 8.19
C ARG A 219 15.40 -9.43 7.06
N THR A 220 15.83 -9.24 5.82
CA THR A 220 15.04 -9.45 4.61
C THR A 220 15.74 -10.47 3.72
N ARG A 221 14.99 -11.14 2.85
CA ARG A 221 15.50 -12.21 1.98
C ARG A 221 15.52 -11.71 0.54
N ILE A 222 16.71 -11.69 -0.06
CA ILE A 222 16.88 -11.47 -1.50
C ILE A 222 16.80 -12.85 -2.16
N SER A 223 15.86 -13.03 -3.09
CA SER A 223 15.70 -14.29 -3.83
C SER A 223 16.35 -14.18 -5.20
N ILE A 224 17.14 -15.18 -5.57
CA ILE A 224 17.92 -15.20 -6.81
C ILE A 224 17.57 -16.47 -7.55
N THR A 225 17.07 -16.31 -8.76
CA THR A 225 16.58 -17.42 -9.58
C THR A 225 17.40 -17.50 -10.85
N ALA A 226 18.07 -18.63 -11.08
CA ALA A 226 18.76 -18.92 -12.33
C ALA A 226 17.85 -19.73 -13.26
N SER A 227 17.57 -19.18 -14.44
CA SER A 227 16.80 -19.87 -15.49
C SER A 227 17.68 -20.84 -16.26
N ASP A 228 17.11 -21.95 -16.72
CA ASP A 228 17.86 -22.98 -17.44
C ASP A 228 18.32 -22.45 -18.81
N SER A 229 19.60 -22.63 -19.13
CA SER A 229 20.17 -22.31 -20.44
C SER A 229 20.13 -23.54 -21.32
N SER A 230 19.61 -23.43 -22.54
CA SER A 230 19.62 -24.49 -23.56
C SER A 230 21.02 -24.88 -24.06
N SER A 231 22.08 -24.20 -23.61
CA SER A 231 23.46 -24.49 -23.95
C SER A 231 24.08 -25.50 -22.98
N SER A 232 24.35 -26.71 -23.48
CA SER A 232 25.12 -27.76 -22.82
C SER A 232 26.60 -27.36 -22.71
N PHE A 233 26.94 -26.45 -21.80
CA PHE A 233 28.32 -26.21 -21.39
C PHE A 233 28.78 -27.33 -20.45
N ILE A 234 29.88 -27.99 -20.83
CA ILE A 234 30.54 -29.02 -20.02
C ILE A 234 31.62 -28.30 -19.21
N GLY A 235 31.28 -27.88 -18.00
CA GLY A 235 32.16 -27.21 -17.05
C GLY A 235 31.54 -27.17 -15.66
N ASN A 236 32.32 -26.79 -14.63
CA ASN A 236 31.79 -26.60 -13.28
C ASN A 236 30.83 -25.40 -13.27
N ASN A 237 29.52 -25.67 -13.31
CA ASN A 237 28.51 -24.62 -13.33
C ASN A 237 28.33 -24.09 -11.90
N GLU A 238 28.76 -22.86 -11.66
CA GLU A 238 28.56 -22.18 -10.37
C GLU A 238 27.78 -20.87 -10.58
N ILE A 239 26.89 -20.57 -9.63
CA ILE A 239 26.33 -19.24 -9.44
C ILE A 239 27.16 -18.51 -8.39
N CYS A 240 27.59 -17.30 -8.72
CA CYS A 240 28.33 -16.41 -7.83
C CYS A 240 27.47 -15.17 -7.53
N VAL A 241 27.40 -14.81 -6.26
CA VAL A 241 26.67 -13.65 -5.76
C VAL A 241 27.63 -12.84 -4.90
N SER A 242 27.79 -11.56 -5.21
CA SER A 242 28.68 -10.68 -4.45
C SER A 242 28.04 -9.35 -4.13
N TYR A 243 28.40 -8.77 -2.99
CA TYR A 243 27.90 -7.47 -2.53
C TYR A 243 28.86 -6.84 -1.51
N VAL A 244 28.64 -5.56 -1.22
CA VAL A 244 29.34 -4.84 -0.15
C VAL A 244 28.40 -4.64 1.03
N ASP A 245 28.89 -4.90 2.23
CA ASP A 245 28.17 -4.63 3.49
C ASP A 245 29.12 -4.05 4.54
N LYS A 246 28.58 -3.53 5.64
CA LYS A 246 29.36 -2.97 6.75
C LYS A 246 30.13 -4.09 7.45
N ALA A 247 31.43 -3.87 7.64
CA ALA A 247 32.26 -4.70 8.49
C ALA A 247 32.09 -4.29 9.96
N ALA A 248 31.91 -5.26 10.85
CA ALA A 248 32.02 -4.99 12.28
C ALA A 248 33.46 -4.55 12.62
N SER A 249 33.60 -3.62 13.57
CA SER A 249 34.91 -3.21 14.08
C SER A 249 35.63 -4.41 14.70
N TRP A 250 36.89 -4.61 14.33
CA TRP A 250 37.66 -5.75 14.84
C TRP A 250 38.09 -5.47 16.28
N GLU A 251 37.54 -6.20 17.24
CA GLU A 251 38.03 -6.22 18.62
C GLU A 251 39.07 -7.34 18.75
N CYS A 252 40.35 -6.98 18.77
CA CYS A 252 41.41 -7.94 19.06
C CYS A 252 41.29 -8.40 20.52
N THR A 253 40.82 -9.64 20.73
CA THR A 253 40.97 -10.30 22.02
C THR A 253 42.38 -10.89 22.11
N TYR A 254 43.28 -10.17 22.79
CA TYR A 254 44.54 -10.76 23.23
C TYR A 254 44.22 -11.80 24.30
N ARG A 255 44.38 -13.08 23.98
CA ARG A 255 44.56 -14.10 25.01
C ARG A 255 46.00 -13.99 25.50
N MET A 256 46.17 -13.46 26.72
CA MET A 256 47.40 -13.65 27.49
C MET A 256 47.43 -15.05 28.10
#